data_AF-A0A7V0W0S8-F1
#
_entry.id   AF-A0A7V0W0S8-F1
#
_cell.length_a   1.000
_cell.length_b   1.000
_cell.length_c   1.000
_cell.angle_alpha   90.00
_cell.angle_beta   90.00
_cell.angle_gamma   90.00
#
_symmetry.space_group_name_H-M   'P 1'
#
loop_
_entity.id
_entity.type
_entity.pdbx_description
1 polymer ?
#
loop_
_entity_poly.entity_id
_entity_poly.type
_entity_poly.pdbx_seq_one_letter_code
_entity_poly.pdbx_strand_id
1 'polypeptide(L)'
;MDIDKIENRWFPPSPHKEAVLEFLKNGRAHIEERGHNMPPLLVFEDGGVMELPRARYINGNFSPDELSPVSRQTNYSDVCGTIDEFKRLLKDKPELAKDDPARLFELIDDMFYLLSRMQRRREVYKDAVESIVTLVEKMKQITGPNTEDAYQKGDILKEFLKNTPDKVSENLEYLYKTVEGIRDVANRMESEVLYPYRDLFIELGEIYNQVKGSREWKKKKQ
;
A
#
# COMPACT_ATOMS: atom_id res chain seq x y z
N MET A 1 1.20 -2.61 -13.40
CA MET A 1 0.60 -3.91 -13.02
C MET A 1 0.40 -4.69 -14.30
N ASP A 2 0.94 -5.90 -14.43
CA ASP A 2 0.80 -6.71 -15.66
C ASP A 2 -0.64 -7.20 -15.79
N ILE A 3 -1.38 -6.63 -16.75
CA ILE A 3 -2.73 -7.06 -17.14
C ILE A 3 -2.72 -8.57 -17.51
N ASP A 4 -1.57 -9.08 -17.97
CA ASP A 4 -1.36 -10.46 -18.37
C ASP A 4 -1.38 -11.49 -17.22
N LYS A 5 -1.32 -11.05 -15.95
CA LYS A 5 -1.40 -11.96 -14.78
C LYS A 5 -2.82 -12.24 -14.29
N ILE A 6 -3.81 -11.47 -14.76
CA ILE A 6 -5.21 -11.68 -14.38
C ILE A 6 -5.73 -12.85 -15.21
N GLU A 7 -6.06 -13.95 -14.54
CA GLU A 7 -6.63 -15.12 -15.22
C GLU A 7 -7.81 -14.69 -16.10
N ASN A 8 -7.75 -15.06 -17.38
CA ASN A 8 -8.74 -14.71 -18.41
C ASN A 8 -10.20 -15.06 -18.01
N ARG A 9 -10.39 -15.91 -16.99
CA ARG A 9 -11.69 -16.27 -16.40
C ARG A 9 -12.44 -15.11 -15.74
N TRP A 10 -11.75 -14.04 -15.32
CA TRP A 10 -12.38 -12.94 -14.58
C TRP A 10 -12.80 -11.77 -15.45
N PHE A 11 -12.32 -11.71 -16.69
CA PHE A 11 -12.79 -10.70 -17.62
C PHE A 11 -14.24 -10.99 -18.04
N PRO A 12 -15.06 -9.95 -18.23
CA PRO A 12 -16.37 -10.13 -18.82
C PRO A 12 -16.23 -10.67 -20.25
N PRO A 13 -17.26 -11.31 -20.83
CA PRO A 13 -17.22 -11.75 -22.21
C PRO A 13 -17.08 -10.56 -23.18
N SER A 14 -16.50 -10.80 -24.35
CA SER A 14 -16.54 -9.83 -25.45
C SER A 14 -18.00 -9.50 -25.82
N PRO A 15 -18.35 -8.25 -26.16
CA PRO A 15 -17.46 -7.11 -26.44
C PRO A 15 -17.06 -6.26 -25.22
N HIS A 16 -17.44 -6.66 -24.00
CA HIS A 16 -17.23 -5.84 -22.80
C HIS A 16 -15.78 -5.91 -22.29
N LYS A 17 -15.10 -7.03 -22.59
CA LYS A 17 -13.68 -7.21 -22.28
C LYS A 17 -12.82 -6.11 -22.91
N GLU A 18 -13.06 -5.80 -24.17
CA GLU A 18 -12.30 -4.82 -24.95
C GLU A 18 -12.46 -3.43 -24.36
N ALA A 19 -13.68 -3.06 -23.94
CA ALA A 19 -13.97 -1.80 -23.27
C ALA A 19 -13.26 -1.69 -21.90
N VAL A 20 -13.22 -2.78 -21.12
CA VAL A 20 -12.47 -2.80 -19.85
C VAL A 20 -10.99 -2.55 -20.10
N LEU A 21 -10.39 -3.25 -21.05
CA LEU A 21 -8.97 -3.09 -21.40
C LEU A 21 -8.65 -1.66 -21.86
N GLU A 22 -9.55 -1.04 -22.64
CA GLU A 22 -9.42 0.35 -23.05
C GLU A 22 -9.43 1.31 -21.86
N PHE A 23 -10.34 1.13 -20.90
CA PHE A 23 -10.41 1.96 -19.69
C PHE A 23 -9.16 1.82 -18.82
N LEU A 24 -8.65 0.59 -18.65
CA LEU A 24 -7.41 0.34 -17.90
C LEU A 24 -6.21 1.00 -18.59
N LYS A 25 -6.10 0.90 -19.91
CA LYS A 25 -5.01 1.50 -20.69
C LYS A 25 -5.02 3.02 -20.60
N ASN A 26 -6.20 3.62 -20.60
CA ASN A 26 -6.38 5.07 -20.51
C ASN A 26 -6.33 5.60 -19.06
N GLY A 27 -6.11 4.74 -18.06
CA GLY A 27 -6.08 5.13 -16.65
C GLY A 27 -7.44 5.44 -16.02
N ARG A 28 -8.54 5.25 -16.77
CA ARG A 28 -9.92 5.56 -16.35
C ARG A 28 -10.51 4.58 -15.35
N ALA A 29 -9.83 3.46 -15.16
CA ALA A 29 -10.14 2.47 -14.15
C ALA A 29 -8.85 1.74 -13.73
N HIS A 30 -8.89 1.05 -12.59
CA HIS A 30 -7.90 0.06 -12.20
C HIS A 30 -8.59 -1.19 -11.64
N ILE A 31 -7.85 -2.30 -11.61
CA ILE A 31 -8.35 -3.56 -11.03
C ILE A 31 -7.83 -3.68 -9.60
N GLU A 32 -8.74 -3.90 -8.66
CA GLU A 32 -8.43 -4.21 -7.27
C GLU A 32 -8.71 -5.70 -7.00
N GLU A 33 -7.65 -6.47 -6.75
CA GLU A 33 -7.78 -7.87 -6.39
C GLU A 33 -8.35 -8.04 -4.98
N ARG A 34 -9.38 -8.87 -4.85
CA ARG A 34 -10.03 -9.18 -3.56
C ARG A 34 -9.50 -10.47 -2.90
N GLY A 35 -8.48 -11.08 -3.50
CA GLY A 35 -7.91 -12.37 -3.11
C GLY A 35 -8.42 -13.57 -3.94
N HIS A 36 -7.90 -14.76 -3.67
CA HIS A 36 -8.19 -15.97 -4.46
C HIS A 36 -9.68 -16.32 -4.53
N ASN A 37 -10.14 -16.66 -5.74
CA ASN A 37 -11.52 -17.05 -6.09
C ASN A 37 -12.60 -16.00 -5.83
N MET A 38 -12.22 -14.76 -5.51
CA MET A 38 -13.14 -13.62 -5.50
C MET A 38 -13.01 -12.89 -6.84
N PRO A 39 -14.13 -12.48 -7.46
CA PRO A 39 -14.05 -11.63 -8.64
C PRO A 39 -13.29 -10.34 -8.29
N PRO A 40 -12.29 -9.94 -9.08
CA PRO A 40 -11.62 -8.65 -8.91
C PRO A 40 -12.62 -7.51 -9.01
N LEU A 41 -12.33 -6.36 -8.41
CA LEU A 41 -13.11 -5.15 -8.65
C LEU A 41 -12.51 -4.37 -9.80
N LEU A 42 -13.37 -3.85 -10.65
CA LEU A 42 -13.08 -2.73 -11.52
C LEU A 42 -13.45 -1.45 -10.75
N VAL A 43 -12.45 -0.63 -10.46
CA VAL A 43 -12.57 0.64 -9.73
C VAL A 43 -12.39 1.78 -10.72
N PHE A 44 -13.36 2.69 -10.80
CA PHE A 44 -13.36 3.84 -11.73
C PHE A 44 -12.79 5.12 -11.06
N GLU A 45 -12.44 6.11 -11.88
CA GLU A 45 -11.92 7.42 -11.43
C GLU A 45 -12.88 8.19 -10.50
N ASP A 46 -14.19 8.01 -10.66
CA ASP A 46 -15.22 8.64 -9.84
C ASP A 46 -15.44 7.93 -8.49
N GLY A 47 -14.65 6.88 -8.20
CA GLY A 47 -14.78 6.04 -7.01
C GLY A 47 -15.86 4.97 -7.13
N GLY A 48 -16.54 4.86 -8.28
CA GLY A 48 -17.44 3.76 -8.58
C GLY A 48 -16.70 2.42 -8.58
N VAL A 49 -17.37 1.38 -8.10
CA VAL A 49 -16.80 0.03 -8.00
C VAL A 49 -17.79 -1.02 -8.47
N MET A 50 -17.29 -1.99 -9.22
CA MET A 50 -18.06 -3.17 -9.62
C MET A 50 -17.18 -4.40 -9.76
N GLU A 51 -17.77 -5.59 -9.72
CA GLU A 51 -17.05 -6.83 -9.98
C GLU A 51 -16.67 -6.93 -11.46
N LEU A 52 -15.39 -7.14 -11.74
CA LEU A 52 -14.81 -7.25 -13.09
C LEU A 52 -15.60 -8.18 -14.02
N PRO A 53 -15.95 -9.43 -13.64
CA PRO A 53 -16.71 -10.32 -14.55
C PRO A 53 -18.14 -9.83 -14.83
N ARG A 54 -18.69 -8.95 -13.98
CA ARG A 54 -20.04 -8.39 -14.10
C ARG A 54 -20.08 -7.11 -14.92
N ALA A 55 -18.93 -6.54 -15.27
CA ALA A 55 -18.87 -5.32 -16.06
C ALA A 55 -19.51 -5.54 -17.45
N ARG A 56 -20.57 -4.79 -17.75
CA ARG A 56 -21.19 -4.72 -19.09
C ARG A 56 -21.10 -3.30 -19.60
N TYR A 57 -20.39 -3.11 -20.70
CA TYR A 57 -20.29 -1.83 -21.39
C TYR A 57 -21.42 -1.68 -22.41
N ILE A 58 -22.34 -0.74 -22.16
CA ILE A 58 -23.53 -0.47 -23.00
C ILE A 58 -23.68 1.05 -23.12
N ASN A 59 -23.84 1.55 -24.35
CA ASN A 59 -24.09 2.97 -24.63
C ASN A 59 -23.10 3.95 -23.94
N GLY A 60 -21.83 3.57 -23.84
CA GLY A 60 -20.79 4.42 -23.26
C GLY A 60 -20.59 4.29 -21.75
N ASN A 61 -21.36 3.44 -21.06
CA ASN A 61 -21.30 3.28 -19.60
C ASN A 61 -21.17 1.80 -19.19
N PHE A 62 -20.56 1.58 -18.02
CA PHE A 62 -20.53 0.27 -17.38
C PHE A 62 -21.72 0.08 -16.43
N SER A 63 -22.41 -1.05 -16.56
CA SER A 63 -23.46 -1.50 -15.66
C SER A 63 -23.21 -2.94 -15.21
N PRO A 64 -23.56 -3.32 -13.97
CA PRO A 64 -23.41 -4.70 -13.50
C PRO A 64 -24.44 -5.62 -14.18
N ASP A 65 -24.02 -6.83 -14.55
CA ASP A 65 -24.93 -7.89 -14.97
C ASP A 65 -25.80 -8.35 -13.78
N GLU A 66 -27.11 -8.12 -13.85
CA GLU A 66 -28.08 -8.51 -12.81
C GLU A 66 -28.39 -10.01 -12.80
N LEU A 67 -27.97 -10.77 -13.83
CA LEU A 67 -28.31 -12.19 -14.01
C LEU A 67 -27.23 -13.18 -13.54
N SER A 68 -26.06 -12.71 -13.09
CA SER A 68 -24.97 -13.57 -12.59
C SER A 68 -25.10 -13.86 -11.08
N PRO A 69 -24.99 -15.13 -10.63
CA PRO A 69 -25.11 -15.47 -9.22
C PRO A 69 -23.94 -14.89 -8.41
N VAL A 70 -24.29 -14.26 -7.28
CA VAL A 70 -23.40 -13.59 -6.34
C VAL A 70 -22.31 -14.55 -5.83
N SER A 71 -21.03 -14.15 -5.87
CA SER A 71 -19.97 -14.87 -5.16
C SER A 71 -20.30 -14.87 -3.67
N ARG A 72 -20.56 -16.07 -3.10
CA ARG A 72 -20.98 -16.37 -1.72
C ARG A 72 -20.77 -15.20 -0.73
N GLN A 73 -21.80 -14.38 -0.57
CA GLN A 73 -21.83 -13.31 0.41
C GLN A 73 -22.17 -13.96 1.75
N THR A 74 -21.21 -14.04 2.69
CA THR A 74 -21.50 -14.55 4.03
C THR A 74 -22.50 -13.63 4.70
N ASN A 75 -23.56 -14.17 5.29
CA ASN A 75 -24.55 -13.35 6.01
C ASN A 75 -23.99 -12.78 7.34
N TYR A 76 -22.81 -13.24 7.75
CA TYR A 76 -22.15 -12.85 8.99
C TYR A 76 -20.90 -12.00 8.73
N SER A 77 -20.69 -10.98 9.56
CA SER A 77 -19.54 -10.08 9.52
C SER A 77 -18.29 -10.66 10.18
N ASP A 78 -18.44 -11.64 11.07
CA ASP A 78 -17.35 -12.27 11.82
C ASP A 78 -17.60 -13.77 12.09
N VAL A 79 -16.52 -14.47 12.48
CA VAL A 79 -16.52 -15.91 12.75
C VAL A 79 -17.44 -16.24 13.93
N CYS A 80 -17.47 -15.37 14.95
CA CYS A 80 -18.24 -15.61 16.18
C CYS A 80 -19.73 -15.67 15.90
N GLY A 81 -20.27 -14.72 15.12
CA GLY A 81 -21.67 -14.73 14.71
C GLY A 81 -22.06 -15.98 13.93
N THR A 82 -21.15 -16.47 13.08
CA THR A 82 -21.36 -17.73 12.34
C THR A 82 -21.38 -18.94 13.27
N ILE A 83 -20.47 -18.99 14.25
CA ILE A 83 -20.40 -20.05 15.28
C ILE A 83 -21.65 -20.03 16.17
N ASP A 84 -22.12 -18.86 16.57
CA ASP A 84 -23.28 -18.72 17.44
C ASP A 84 -24.56 -19.17 16.73
N GLU A 85 -24.70 -18.86 15.43
CA GLU A 85 -25.79 -19.41 14.62
C GLU A 85 -25.70 -20.93 14.51
N PHE A 86 -24.51 -21.47 14.22
CA PHE A 86 -24.30 -22.92 14.14
C PHE A 86 -24.71 -23.62 15.44
N LYS A 87 -24.29 -23.09 16.59
CA LYS A 87 -24.69 -23.59 17.92
C LYS A 87 -26.20 -23.48 18.13
N ARG A 88 -26.81 -22.36 17.72
CA ARG A 88 -28.26 -22.13 17.84
C ARG A 88 -29.04 -23.16 17.04
N LEU A 89 -28.66 -23.41 15.79
CA LEU A 89 -29.33 -24.41 14.95
C LEU A 89 -29.24 -25.82 15.54
N LEU A 90 -28.07 -26.23 16.03
CA LEU A 90 -27.90 -27.54 16.67
C LEU A 90 -28.70 -27.67 17.97
N LYS A 91 -28.86 -26.57 18.72
CA LYS A 91 -29.62 -26.57 19.98
C LYS A 91 -31.13 -26.57 19.76
N ASP A 92 -31.61 -25.72 18.84
CA ASP A 92 -33.03 -25.46 18.66
C ASP A 92 -33.67 -26.46 17.68
N LYS A 93 -32.87 -27.03 16.77
CA LYS A 93 -33.31 -27.95 15.71
C LYS A 93 -32.27 -29.06 15.47
N PRO A 94 -32.04 -29.96 16.42
CA PRO A 94 -31.00 -31.00 16.31
C PRO A 94 -31.21 -31.94 15.10
N GLU A 95 -32.46 -32.14 14.67
CA GLU A 95 -32.82 -32.94 13.50
C GLU A 95 -32.25 -32.43 12.17
N LEU A 96 -31.92 -31.13 12.07
CA LEU A 96 -31.27 -30.54 10.88
C LEU A 96 -29.97 -31.26 10.52
N ALA A 97 -29.23 -31.77 11.51
CA ALA A 97 -28.01 -32.52 11.24
C ALA A 97 -28.24 -33.79 10.42
N LYS A 98 -29.45 -34.34 10.46
CA LYS A 98 -29.85 -35.53 9.71
C LYS A 98 -30.64 -35.16 8.45
N ASP A 99 -31.56 -34.22 8.58
CA ASP A 99 -32.55 -33.92 7.54
C ASP A 99 -32.03 -32.92 6.50
N ASP A 100 -31.15 -32.01 6.89
CA ASP A 100 -30.49 -31.06 5.99
C ASP A 100 -29.08 -30.66 6.51
N PRO A 101 -28.10 -31.59 6.46
CA PRO A 101 -26.74 -31.32 6.88
C PRO A 101 -26.04 -30.26 6.01
N ALA A 102 -26.53 -30.03 4.79
CA ALA A 102 -25.96 -29.05 3.86
C ALA A 102 -25.96 -27.65 4.48
N ARG A 103 -27.04 -27.27 5.17
CA ARG A 103 -27.12 -25.97 5.86
C ARG A 103 -26.05 -25.79 6.93
N LEU A 104 -25.71 -26.85 7.66
CA LEU A 104 -24.65 -26.82 8.68
C LEU A 104 -23.26 -26.76 8.01
N PHE A 105 -23.07 -27.47 6.90
CA PHE A 105 -21.83 -27.39 6.13
C PHE A 105 -21.58 -25.99 5.56
N GLU A 106 -22.62 -25.27 5.12
CA GLU A 106 -22.48 -23.87 4.70
C GLU A 106 -21.91 -22.98 5.81
N LEU A 107 -22.38 -23.13 7.05
CA LEU A 107 -21.87 -22.35 8.18
C LEU A 107 -20.41 -22.72 8.50
N ILE A 108 -20.03 -23.99 8.39
CA ILE A 108 -18.65 -24.43 8.58
C ILE A 108 -17.73 -23.84 7.49
N ASP A 109 -18.18 -23.86 6.24
CA ASP A 109 -17.47 -23.23 5.13
C ASP A 109 -17.26 -21.73 5.38
N ASP A 110 -18.30 -21.03 5.85
CA ASP A 110 -18.24 -19.60 6.18
C ASP A 110 -17.22 -19.33 7.30
N MET A 111 -17.16 -20.19 8.34
CA MET A 111 -16.14 -20.10 9.40
C MET A 111 -14.72 -20.24 8.84
N PHE A 112 -14.48 -21.26 8.00
CA PHE A 112 -13.17 -21.47 7.39
C PHE A 112 -12.78 -20.34 6.43
N TYR A 113 -13.75 -19.83 5.67
CA TYR A 113 -13.55 -18.67 4.82
C TYR A 113 -13.10 -17.44 5.63
N LEU A 114 -13.84 -17.10 6.69
CA LEU A 114 -13.54 -15.95 7.55
C LEU A 114 -12.18 -16.12 8.28
N LEU A 115 -11.86 -17.33 8.75
CA LEU A 115 -10.54 -17.63 9.32
C LEU A 115 -9.42 -17.46 8.30
N SER A 116 -9.60 -17.96 7.08
CA SER A 116 -8.61 -17.81 6.00
C SER A 116 -8.34 -16.35 5.66
N ARG A 117 -9.34 -15.47 5.79
CA ARG A 117 -9.18 -14.01 5.61
C ARG A 117 -8.30 -13.41 6.70
N MET A 118 -8.48 -13.84 7.95
CA MET A 118 -7.61 -13.40 9.06
C MET A 118 -6.18 -13.89 8.87
N GLN A 119 -5.99 -15.13 8.43
CA GLN A 119 -4.66 -15.68 8.16
C GLN A 119 -3.95 -14.93 7.02
N ARG A 120 -4.61 -14.74 5.88
CA ARG A 120 -4.06 -13.92 4.78
C ARG A 120 -3.67 -12.53 5.25
N ARG A 121 -4.51 -11.94 6.11
CA ARG A 121 -4.23 -10.62 6.65
C ARG A 121 -3.00 -10.57 7.56
N ARG A 122 -2.80 -11.63 8.35
CA ARG A 122 -1.58 -11.80 9.16
C ARG A 122 -0.35 -11.90 8.28
N GLU A 123 -0.39 -12.66 7.20
CA GLU A 123 0.77 -12.77 6.29
C GLU A 123 1.12 -11.42 5.67
N VAL A 124 0.14 -10.61 5.24
CA VAL A 124 0.40 -9.23 4.78
C VAL A 124 1.09 -8.37 5.85
N TYR A 125 0.76 -8.54 7.14
CA TYR A 125 1.48 -7.83 8.20
C TYR A 125 2.91 -8.34 8.37
N LYS A 126 3.13 -9.64 8.23
CA LYS A 126 4.44 -10.26 8.34
C LYS A 126 5.37 -9.76 7.22
N ASP A 127 4.88 -9.78 5.98
CA ASP A 127 5.64 -9.31 4.81
C ASP A 127 5.99 -7.82 4.93
N ALA A 128 5.07 -7.01 5.47
CA ALA A 128 5.33 -5.61 5.74
C ALA A 128 6.40 -5.39 6.82
N VAL A 129 6.41 -6.22 7.87
CA VAL A 129 7.48 -6.17 8.90
C VAL A 129 8.83 -6.50 8.27
N GLU A 130 8.91 -7.54 7.44
CA GLU A 130 10.14 -7.90 6.71
C GLU A 130 10.60 -6.74 5.82
N SER A 131 9.68 -6.09 5.10
CA SER A 131 9.99 -4.92 4.26
C SER A 131 10.50 -3.72 5.09
N ILE A 132 9.89 -3.46 6.25
CA ILE A 132 10.34 -2.41 7.18
C ILE A 132 11.74 -2.71 7.72
N VAL A 133 12.05 -3.97 8.04
CA VAL A 133 13.40 -4.36 8.47
C VAL A 133 14.43 -4.01 7.41
N THR A 134 14.17 -4.34 6.14
CA THR A 134 15.05 -3.96 5.02
C THR A 134 15.21 -2.44 4.90
N LEU A 135 14.14 -1.65 5.08
CA LEU A 135 14.23 -0.19 5.10
C LEU A 135 15.12 0.33 6.23
N VAL A 136 14.95 -0.20 7.43
CA VAL A 136 15.77 0.17 8.60
C VAL A 136 17.24 -0.17 8.36
N GLU A 137 17.53 -1.30 7.72
CA GLU A 137 18.89 -1.65 7.33
C GLU A 137 19.47 -0.65 6.32
N LYS A 138 18.73 -0.30 5.26
CA LYS A 138 19.15 0.75 4.31
C LYS A 138 19.42 2.09 5.02
N MET A 139 18.53 2.50 5.93
CA MET A 139 18.68 3.74 6.71
C MET A 139 19.94 3.76 7.59
N LYS A 140 20.35 2.60 8.12
CA LYS A 140 21.58 2.47 8.92
C LYS A 140 22.86 2.57 8.09
N GLN A 141 22.79 2.31 6.79
CA GLN A 141 23.93 2.43 5.87
C GLN A 141 24.14 3.85 5.36
N ILE A 142 23.19 4.77 5.60
CA ILE A 142 23.35 6.17 5.23
C ILE A 142 24.50 6.77 6.04
N THR A 143 25.51 7.24 5.33
CA THR A 143 26.66 7.95 5.88
C THR A 143 26.73 9.32 5.22
N GLY A 144 27.21 10.31 5.97
CA GLY A 144 27.26 11.69 5.52
C GLY A 144 28.67 12.26 5.53
N PRO A 145 28.86 13.45 4.93
CA PRO A 145 30.11 14.20 5.07
C PRO A 145 30.35 14.58 6.54
N ASN A 146 31.62 14.81 6.89
CA ASN A 146 31.96 15.35 8.20
C ASN A 146 31.56 16.83 8.27
N THR A 147 30.49 17.14 8.99
CA THR A 147 30.00 18.52 9.14
C THR A 147 30.95 19.40 9.96
N GLU A 148 31.80 18.80 10.79
CA GLU A 148 32.81 19.53 11.56
C GLU A 148 33.82 20.23 10.65
N ASP A 149 34.14 19.66 9.48
CA ASP A 149 35.04 20.29 8.51
C ASP A 149 34.46 21.62 8.00
N ALA A 150 33.14 21.70 7.80
CA ALA A 150 32.47 22.94 7.40
C ALA A 150 32.47 23.98 8.53
N TYR A 151 32.24 23.56 9.77
CA TYR A 151 32.30 24.47 10.93
C TYR A 151 33.71 25.04 11.13
N GLN A 152 34.73 24.20 11.04
CA GLN A 152 36.14 24.62 11.11
C GLN A 152 36.49 25.64 10.02
N LYS A 153 36.05 25.41 8.76
CA LYS A 153 36.22 26.40 7.69
C LYS A 153 35.49 27.71 7.98
N GLY A 154 34.30 27.62 8.57
CA GLY A 154 33.54 28.79 9.01
C GLY A 154 34.29 29.61 10.07
N ASP A 155 34.94 28.96 11.02
CA ASP A 155 35.70 29.64 12.07
C ASP A 155 37.00 30.26 11.53
N ILE A 156 37.68 29.58 10.59
CA ILE A 156 38.82 30.15 9.86
C ILE A 156 38.42 31.45 9.15
N LEU A 157 37.27 31.46 8.46
CA LEU A 157 36.77 32.66 7.79
C LEU A 157 36.48 33.80 8.77
N LYS A 158 35.81 33.50 9.90
CA LYS A 158 35.53 34.50 10.94
C LYS A 158 36.82 35.09 11.51
N GLU A 159 37.81 34.24 11.80
CA GLU A 159 39.09 34.66 12.36
C GLU A 159 39.87 35.53 11.36
N PHE A 160 39.92 35.14 10.08
CA PHE A 160 40.54 35.94 9.03
C PHE A 160 39.91 37.34 8.93
N LEU A 161 38.58 37.42 8.90
CA LEU A 161 37.86 38.69 8.77
C LEU A 161 38.02 39.57 10.01
N LYS A 162 38.12 38.97 11.19
CA LYS A 162 38.35 39.70 12.45
C LYS A 162 39.75 40.29 12.53
N ASN A 163 40.77 39.54 12.10
CA ASN A 163 42.16 39.91 12.31
C ASN A 163 42.76 40.73 11.15
N THR A 164 42.25 40.54 9.93
CA THR A 164 42.81 41.14 8.71
C THR A 164 41.74 41.62 7.70
N PRO A 165 40.81 42.50 8.10
CA PRO A 165 39.73 42.96 7.21
C PRO A 165 40.25 43.71 5.98
N ASP A 166 41.33 44.48 6.12
CA ASP A 166 41.88 45.28 5.01
C ASP A 166 42.56 44.42 3.94
N LYS A 167 42.86 43.15 4.24
CA LYS A 167 43.54 42.21 3.32
C LYS A 167 42.59 41.28 2.56
N VAL A 168 41.28 41.49 2.68
CA VAL A 168 40.28 40.64 2.01
C VAL A 168 40.50 40.62 0.49
N SER A 169 40.68 41.78 -0.14
CA SER A 169 40.88 41.90 -1.59
C SER A 169 42.10 41.13 -2.10
N GLU A 170 43.15 41.03 -1.28
CA GLU A 170 44.38 40.31 -1.62
C GLU A 170 44.26 38.79 -1.46
N ASN A 171 43.26 38.32 -0.70
CA ASN A 171 43.10 36.91 -0.33
C ASN A 171 41.79 36.29 -0.85
N LEU A 172 41.13 36.93 -1.83
CA LEU A 172 39.82 36.50 -2.34
C LEU A 172 39.81 35.03 -2.79
N GLU A 173 40.84 34.57 -3.48
CA GLU A 173 40.91 33.17 -3.96
C GLU A 173 40.88 32.16 -2.80
N TYR A 174 41.66 32.43 -1.75
CA TYR A 174 41.69 31.59 -0.55
C TYR A 174 40.33 31.60 0.18
N LEU A 175 39.73 32.78 0.33
CA LEU A 175 38.44 32.93 1.01
C LEU A 175 37.32 32.22 0.22
N TYR A 176 37.31 32.38 -1.11
CA TYR A 176 36.36 31.68 -1.97
C TYR A 176 36.52 30.17 -1.86
N LYS A 177 37.75 29.65 -1.95
CA LYS A 177 38.00 28.21 -1.79
C LYS A 177 37.51 27.69 -0.43
N THR A 178 37.68 28.47 0.62
CA THR A 178 37.23 28.10 1.97
C THR A 178 35.70 28.07 2.07
N VAL A 179 35.01 29.05 1.47
CA VAL A 179 33.53 29.09 1.38
C VAL A 179 32.98 27.96 0.50
N GLU A 180 33.62 27.67 -0.63
CA GLU A 180 33.23 26.54 -1.50
C GLU A 180 33.34 25.21 -0.74
N GLY A 181 34.35 25.03 0.12
CA GLY A 181 34.43 23.85 0.97
C GLY A 181 33.23 23.69 1.93
N ILE A 182 32.66 24.79 2.43
CA ILE A 182 31.41 24.75 3.23
C ILE A 182 30.24 24.35 2.34
N ARG A 183 30.15 24.92 1.13
CA ARG A 183 29.10 24.60 0.15
C ARG A 183 29.16 23.13 -0.25
N ASP A 184 30.34 22.57 -0.48
CA ASP A 184 30.53 21.16 -0.83
C ASP A 184 29.98 20.23 0.26
N VAL A 185 30.28 20.52 1.53
CA VAL A 185 29.72 19.76 2.67
C VAL A 185 28.20 19.89 2.72
N ALA A 186 27.64 21.09 2.51
CA ALA A 186 26.20 21.30 2.51
C ALA A 186 25.50 20.53 1.37
N ASN A 187 26.05 20.58 0.15
CA ASN A 187 25.54 19.84 -1.00
C ASN A 187 25.57 18.34 -0.77
N ARG A 188 26.65 17.82 -0.16
CA ARG A 188 26.77 16.40 0.20
C ARG A 188 25.83 16.01 1.33
N MET A 189 25.60 16.87 2.32
CA MET A 189 24.58 16.61 3.35
C MET A 189 23.20 16.44 2.72
N GLU A 190 22.86 17.30 1.76
CA GLU A 190 21.58 17.21 1.07
C GLU A 190 21.45 15.91 0.25
N SER A 191 22.45 15.63 -0.61
CA SER A 191 22.39 14.53 -1.56
C SER A 191 22.71 13.15 -0.97
N GLU A 192 23.64 13.06 -0.03
CA GLU A 192 24.10 11.78 0.55
C GLU A 192 23.30 11.39 1.80
N VAL A 193 22.62 12.34 2.45
CA VAL A 193 21.94 12.09 3.74
C VAL A 193 20.46 12.43 3.68
N LEU A 194 20.12 13.70 3.43
CA LEU A 194 18.73 14.17 3.56
C LEU A 194 17.80 13.54 2.53
N TYR A 195 18.19 13.54 1.25
CA TYR A 195 17.38 12.91 0.21
C TYR A 195 17.22 11.40 0.39
N PRO A 196 18.28 10.62 0.66
CA PRO A 196 18.14 9.20 0.96
C PRO A 196 17.20 8.91 2.13
N TYR A 197 17.28 9.66 3.24
CA TYR A 197 16.33 9.49 4.33
C TYR A 197 14.90 9.81 3.91
N ARG A 198 14.68 10.94 3.25
CA ARG A 198 13.35 11.33 2.75
C ARG A 198 12.74 10.23 1.89
N ASP A 199 13.50 9.70 0.94
CA ASP A 199 13.01 8.72 -0.01
C ASP A 199 12.66 7.39 0.67
N LEU A 200 13.46 6.96 1.66
CA LEU A 200 13.13 5.78 2.48
C LEU A 200 11.89 6.00 3.39
N PHE A 201 11.64 7.22 3.86
CA PHE A 201 10.40 7.55 4.58
C PHE A 201 9.17 7.55 3.66
N ILE A 202 9.32 7.94 2.39
CA ILE A 202 8.25 7.81 1.39
C ILE A 202 7.93 6.33 1.18
N GLU A 203 8.95 5.47 0.98
CA GLU A 203 8.78 4.01 0.82
C GLU A 203 8.09 3.38 2.06
N LEU A 204 8.43 3.84 3.28
CA LEU A 204 7.74 3.43 4.50
C LEU A 204 6.25 3.81 4.48
N GLY A 205 5.93 5.01 3.98
CA GLY A 205 4.55 5.46 3.81
C GLY A 205 3.77 4.62 2.80
N GLU A 206 4.41 4.18 1.73
CA GLU A 206 3.82 3.27 0.73
C GLU A 206 3.51 1.90 1.33
N ILE A 207 4.44 1.31 2.09
CA ILE A 207 4.21 0.05 2.83
C ILE A 207 3.02 0.22 3.77
N TYR A 208 2.97 1.33 4.52
CA TYR A 208 1.85 1.62 5.41
C TYR A 208 0.53 1.67 4.65
N ASN A 209 0.48 2.38 3.51
CA ASN A 209 -0.74 2.52 2.71
C ASN A 209 -1.18 1.19 2.10
N GLN A 210 -0.26 0.37 1.60
CA GLN A 210 -0.55 -0.98 1.10
C GLN A 210 -1.12 -1.86 2.20
N VAL A 211 -0.51 -1.84 3.39
CA VAL A 211 -1.01 -2.56 4.54
C VAL A 211 -2.38 -2.03 4.93
N LYS A 212 -2.58 -0.73 5.09
CA LYS A 212 -3.85 -0.13 5.51
C LYS A 212 -4.97 -0.41 4.51
N GLY A 213 -4.69 -0.32 3.21
CA GLY A 213 -5.70 -0.31 2.15
C GLY A 213 -6.76 0.78 2.38
N SER A 214 -8.00 0.50 2.00
CA SER A 214 -9.16 1.38 2.19
C SER A 214 -9.69 1.47 3.63
N ARG A 215 -9.03 0.83 4.61
CA ARG A 215 -9.57 0.71 5.98
C ARG A 215 -9.29 1.94 6.83
N GLU A 216 -10.32 2.40 7.53
CA GLU A 216 -10.16 3.39 8.60
C GLU A 216 -9.61 2.73 9.87
N TRP A 217 -8.35 2.99 10.20
CA TRP A 217 -7.77 2.57 11.47
C TRP A 217 -8.08 3.62 12.53
N LYS A 218 -9.19 3.45 13.25
CA LYS A 218 -9.50 4.27 14.43
C LYS A 218 -8.66 3.76 15.60
N LYS A 219 -7.88 4.63 16.25
CA LYS A 219 -7.26 4.29 17.53
C LYS A 219 -8.38 3.97 18.52
N LYS A 220 -8.44 2.75 19.03
CA LYS A 220 -9.26 2.46 20.21
C LYS A 220 -8.63 3.28 21.34
N LYS A 221 -9.37 4.25 21.89
CA LYS A 221 -9.00 4.89 23.16
C LYS A 221 -8.93 3.75 24.18
N GLN A 222 -7.73 3.50 24.70
CA GLN A 222 -7.55 2.72 25.93
C GLN A 222 -8.00 3.54 27.12
#